data_AF-A0A9D5HF37-F1
#
_entry.id   AF-A0A9D5HF37-F1
#
_cell.length_a   1.000
_cell.length_b   1.000
_cell.length_c   1.000
_cell.angle_alpha   90.00
_cell.angle_beta   90.00
_cell.angle_gamma   90.00
#
_symmetry.space_group_name_H-M   'P 1'
#
loop_
_entity.id
_entity.type
_entity.pdbx_description
1 polymer ?
#
loop_
_entity_poly.entity_id
_entity_poly.type
_entity_poly.pdbx_seq_one_letter_code
_entity_poly.pdbx_strand_id
1 'polypeptide(L)'
;MAMVEEKKRENMRVMVAVDESDASLYALGWALDHFGAPPEKLGSLVILHVQQPFHQYILPAAGGPVAVYAPTSVTETMKKAQEQNTANVISRALSVCKEREMTAETLVMDGEPKDMICQAVQLKGVDLVVVGSRGLGKIKRAFLGSVSDYVAHHAKCPVLIVKPPKEEEHRE
;
A
#
# COMPACT_ATOMS: atom_id res chain seq x y z
N MET A 1 -10.12 1.95 32.50
CA MET A 1 -9.08 1.70 31.46
C MET A 1 -9.68 1.10 30.22
N ALA A 2 -10.39 -0.05 30.29
CA ALA A 2 -11.05 -0.67 29.13
C ALA A 2 -11.93 0.27 28.28
N MET A 3 -12.81 1.07 28.91
CA MET A 3 -13.65 2.05 28.19
C MET A 3 -12.85 3.20 27.53
N VAL A 4 -11.64 3.50 28.01
CA VAL A 4 -10.76 4.52 27.42
C VAL A 4 -10.01 3.95 26.21
N GLU A 5 -9.61 2.68 26.29
CA GLU A 5 -8.97 1.95 25.19
C GLU A 5 -9.94 1.67 24.03
N GLU A 6 -11.20 1.32 24.33
CA GLU A 6 -12.25 1.18 23.30
C GLU A 6 -12.53 2.51 22.60
N LYS A 7 -12.65 3.61 23.35
CA LYS A 7 -12.88 4.95 22.79
C LYS A 7 -11.68 5.45 21.97
N LYS A 8 -10.47 5.07 22.36
CA LYS A 8 -9.25 5.34 21.58
C LYS A 8 -9.26 4.55 20.26
N ARG A 9 -9.65 3.27 20.30
CA ARG A 9 -9.77 2.42 19.10
C ARG A 9 -10.82 2.94 18.11
N GLU A 10 -11.95 3.46 18.61
CA GLU A 10 -12.99 4.06 17.76
C GLU A 10 -12.56 5.32 17.00
N ASN A 11 -11.52 6.01 17.49
CA ASN A 11 -11.00 7.24 16.88
C ASN A 11 -9.66 7.02 16.15
N MET A 12 -9.15 5.78 16.10
CA MET A 12 -7.87 5.50 15.43
C MET A 12 -7.99 5.70 13.92
N ARG A 13 -7.04 6.44 13.36
CA ARG A 13 -6.83 6.51 11.92
C ARG A 13 -5.88 5.40 11.49
N VAL A 14 -6.42 4.39 10.84
CA VAL A 14 -5.69 3.25 10.26
C VAL A 14 -5.42 3.51 8.80
N MET A 15 -4.18 3.35 8.37
CA MET A 15 -3.81 3.40 6.95
C MET A 15 -3.42 2.00 6.47
N VAL A 16 -3.92 1.58 5.32
CA VAL A 16 -3.51 0.33 4.67
C VAL A 16 -2.80 0.67 3.37
N ALA A 17 -1.54 0.26 3.24
CA ALA A 17 -0.81 0.40 1.99
C ALA A 17 -1.12 -0.79 1.06
N VAL A 18 -1.61 -0.50 -0.14
CA VAL A 18 -1.99 -1.50 -1.15
C VAL A 18 -1.18 -1.34 -2.44
N ASP A 19 -0.86 -2.48 -3.03
CA ASP A 19 -0.19 -2.62 -4.31
C ASP A 19 -0.96 -3.61 -5.20
N GLU A 20 -0.36 -4.07 -6.29
CA GLU A 20 -0.99 -5.03 -7.19
C GLU A 20 -1.10 -6.46 -6.61
N SER A 21 -0.43 -6.74 -5.49
CA SER A 21 -0.31 -8.08 -4.95
C SER A 21 -1.54 -8.51 -4.15
N ASP A 22 -1.85 -9.81 -4.18
CA ASP A 22 -2.95 -10.36 -3.38
C ASP A 22 -2.66 -10.29 -1.87
N ALA A 23 -1.39 -10.27 -1.48
CA ALA A 23 -0.99 -10.14 -0.08
C ALA A 23 -1.37 -8.79 0.52
N SER A 24 -1.31 -7.70 -0.26
CA SER A 24 -1.73 -6.38 0.21
C SER A 24 -3.26 -6.22 0.25
N LEU A 25 -3.99 -6.82 -0.70
CA LEU A 25 -5.46 -6.89 -0.64
C LEU A 25 -5.95 -7.77 0.51
N TYR A 26 -5.25 -8.87 0.81
CA TYR A 26 -5.53 -9.67 2.01
C TYR A 26 -5.33 -8.83 3.28
N ALA A 27 -4.25 -8.05 3.35
CA ALA A 27 -4.00 -7.14 4.47
C ALA A 27 -5.11 -6.09 4.63
N LEU A 28 -5.64 -5.56 3.52
CA LEU A 28 -6.81 -4.67 3.53
C LEU A 28 -8.05 -5.36 4.08
N GLY A 29 -8.38 -6.55 3.58
CA GLY A 29 -9.51 -7.33 4.08
C GLY A 29 -9.40 -7.60 5.58
N TRP A 30 -8.21 -7.99 6.04
CA TRP A 30 -7.93 -8.19 7.46
C TRP A 30 -8.10 -6.90 8.26
N ALA A 31 -7.58 -5.78 7.79
CA ALA A 31 -7.70 -4.49 8.48
C ALA A 31 -9.16 -4.04 8.58
N LEU A 32 -9.96 -4.24 7.53
CA LEU A 32 -11.39 -3.92 7.54
C LEU A 32 -12.15 -4.78 8.57
N ASP A 33 -11.80 -6.05 8.72
CA ASP A 33 -12.44 -6.95 9.71
C ASP A 33 -12.17 -6.56 11.16
N HIS A 34 -11.04 -5.89 11.42
CA HIS A 34 -10.58 -5.59 12.79
C HIS A 34 -10.71 -4.11 13.17
N PHE A 35 -10.67 -3.22 12.17
CA PHE A 35 -10.65 -1.77 12.35
C PHE A 35 -11.64 -1.02 11.45
N GLY A 36 -12.34 -1.72 10.55
CA GLY A 36 -13.36 -1.10 9.72
C GLY A 36 -14.46 -0.47 10.57
N ALA A 37 -14.95 0.68 10.11
CA ALA A 37 -16.05 1.38 10.74
C ALA A 37 -17.20 1.53 9.74
N PRO A 38 -18.47 1.57 10.21
CA PRO A 38 -19.61 1.76 9.34
C PRO A 38 -19.49 3.07 8.55
N PRO A 39 -20.18 3.20 7.41
CA PRO A 39 -20.05 4.34 6.48
C PRO A 39 -20.21 5.72 7.12
N GLU A 40 -20.96 5.81 8.22
CA GLU A 40 -21.19 7.02 9.01
C GLU A 40 -19.95 7.57 9.74
N LYS A 41 -18.87 6.78 9.89
CA LYS A 41 -17.58 7.19 10.46
C LYS A 41 -16.49 7.24 9.37
N LEU A 42 -16.78 7.93 8.27
CA LEU A 42 -15.85 8.15 7.16
C LEU A 42 -14.54 8.81 7.67
N GLY A 43 -13.38 8.19 7.39
CA GLY A 43 -12.05 8.77 7.68
C GLY A 43 -11.25 8.11 8.81
N SER A 44 -11.74 7.02 9.41
CA SER A 44 -10.94 6.14 10.27
C SER A 44 -10.03 5.22 9.46
N LEU A 45 -10.38 4.87 8.22
CA LEU A 45 -9.56 4.02 7.35
C LEU A 45 -9.13 4.75 6.07
N VAL A 46 -7.84 4.71 5.79
CA VAL A 46 -7.20 5.30 4.60
C VAL A 46 -6.52 4.20 3.79
N ILE A 47 -6.89 4.05 2.53
CA ILE A 47 -6.20 3.19 1.57
C ILE A 47 -5.15 4.04 0.86
N LEU A 48 -3.88 3.67 1.00
CA LEU A 48 -2.77 4.30 0.32
C LEU A 48 -2.29 3.41 -0.82
N HIS A 49 -2.25 3.94 -2.03
CA HIS A 49 -1.47 3.38 -3.13
C HIS A 49 -0.31 4.31 -3.49
N VAL A 50 0.88 3.75 -3.71
CA VAL A 50 2.03 4.51 -4.18
C VAL A 50 2.35 4.14 -5.61
N GLN A 51 2.22 5.11 -6.51
CA GLN A 51 2.63 4.99 -7.89
C GLN A 51 4.14 5.24 -7.98
N GLN A 52 4.90 4.21 -8.36
CA GLN A 52 6.34 4.38 -8.54
C GLN A 52 6.61 5.18 -9.82
N PRO A 53 7.34 6.30 -9.76
CA PRO A 53 7.73 6.99 -10.97
C PRO A 53 8.61 6.05 -11.80
N PHE A 54 8.31 5.95 -13.09
CA PHE A 54 9.26 5.36 -14.02
C PHE A 54 10.49 6.25 -13.97
N HIS A 55 11.56 5.76 -13.33
CA HIS A 55 12.84 6.40 -13.46
C HIS A 55 13.16 6.33 -14.95
N GLN A 56 13.12 7.48 -15.63
CA GLN A 56 13.72 7.60 -16.95
C GLN A 56 15.15 7.11 -16.75
N TYR A 57 15.46 5.92 -17.24
CA TYR A 57 16.82 5.43 -17.19
C TYR A 57 17.64 6.44 -17.98
N ILE A 58 18.38 7.28 -17.26
CA ILE A 58 19.47 8.05 -17.83
C ILE A 58 20.52 7.00 -18.17
N LEU A 59 20.37 6.37 -19.33
CA LEU A 59 21.47 5.61 -19.92
C LEU A 59 22.45 6.66 -20.43
N PRO A 60 23.67 6.76 -19.88
CA PRO A 60 24.71 7.53 -20.54
C PRO A 60 24.91 6.88 -21.91
N ALA A 61 24.63 7.62 -22.97
CA ALA A 61 25.01 7.16 -24.30
C ALA A 61 26.53 7.00 -24.31
N ALA A 62 27.00 5.75 -24.41
CA ALA A 62 28.41 5.40 -24.58
C ALA A 62 29.39 6.12 -23.62
N GLY A 63 29.01 6.30 -22.34
CA GLY A 63 29.91 6.89 -21.32
C GLY A 63 30.16 8.40 -21.46
N GLY A 64 29.38 9.12 -22.27
CA GLY A 64 29.46 10.57 -22.42
C GLY A 64 28.47 11.36 -21.54
N PRO A 65 28.60 12.71 -21.47
CA PRO A 65 27.79 13.58 -20.59
C PRO A 65 26.37 13.82 -21.10
N VAL A 66 25.97 13.18 -22.20
CA VAL A 66 24.69 13.44 -22.88
C VAL A 66 23.63 12.46 -22.38
N ALA A 67 22.61 13.00 -21.73
CA ALA A 67 21.41 12.25 -21.35
C ALA A 67 20.53 11.99 -22.58
N VAL A 68 20.19 10.73 -22.82
CA VAL A 68 19.18 10.36 -23.84
C VAL A 68 17.82 10.29 -23.17
N TYR A 69 16.89 11.13 -23.62
CA TYR A 69 15.50 11.08 -23.19
C TYR A 69 14.74 10.02 -23.98
N ALA A 70 13.86 9.28 -23.30
CA ALA A 70 12.89 8.44 -23.99
C ALA A 70 11.99 9.31 -24.88
N PRO A 71 11.62 8.86 -26.09
CA PRO A 71 10.67 9.56 -26.94
C PRO A 71 9.36 9.86 -26.19
N THR A 72 8.72 10.99 -26.49
CA THR A 72 7.46 11.41 -25.83
C THR A 72 6.36 10.36 -25.94
N SER A 73 6.28 9.66 -27.08
CA SER A 73 5.35 8.54 -27.29
C SER A 73 5.56 7.41 -26.27
N VAL A 74 6.81 7.04 -25.98
CA VAL A 74 7.15 6.03 -24.97
C VAL A 74 6.76 6.52 -23.58
N THR A 75 7.04 7.78 -23.25
CA THR A 75 6.67 8.34 -21.95
C THR A 75 5.16 8.42 -21.73
N GLU A 76 4.39 8.73 -22.78
CA GLU A 76 2.93 8.82 -22.70
C GLU A 76 2.28 7.44 -22.55
N THR A 77 2.78 6.43 -23.28
CA THR A 77 2.32 5.04 -23.12
C THR A 77 2.59 4.53 -21.70
N MET A 78 3.78 4.79 -21.15
CA MET A 78 4.12 4.38 -19.78
C MET A 78 3.26 5.09 -18.75
N LYS A 79 3.00 6.39 -18.93
CA LYS A 79 2.10 7.15 -18.06
C LYS A 79 0.68 6.58 -18.07
N LYS A 80 0.12 6.28 -19.25
CA LYS A 80 -1.20 5.64 -19.37
C LYS A 80 -1.23 4.26 -18.70
N ALA A 81 -0.16 3.48 -18.83
CA ALA A 81 -0.06 2.20 -18.16
C ALA A 81 -0.04 2.34 -16.64
N GLN A 82 0.65 3.35 -16.10
CA GLN A 82 0.64 3.65 -14.65
C GLN A 82 -0.73 4.10 -14.16
N GLU A 83 -1.38 5.03 -14.87
CA GLU A 83 -2.72 5.50 -14.54
C GLU A 83 -3.72 4.33 -14.53
N GLN A 84 -3.64 3.44 -15.53
CA GLN A 84 -4.48 2.25 -15.59
C GLN A 84 -4.18 1.29 -14.44
N ASN A 85 -2.91 1.09 -14.09
CA ASN A 85 -2.52 0.25 -12.97
C ASN A 85 -3.05 0.78 -11.64
N THR A 86 -2.85 2.08 -11.37
CA THR A 86 -3.39 2.77 -10.20
C THR A 86 -4.91 2.60 -10.14
N ALA A 87 -5.61 2.81 -11.26
CA ALA A 87 -7.06 2.64 -11.31
C ALA A 87 -7.47 1.19 -11.00
N ASN A 88 -6.73 0.19 -11.49
CA ASN A 88 -6.99 -1.22 -11.21
C ASN A 88 -6.78 -1.56 -9.73
N VAL A 89 -5.68 -1.12 -9.13
CA VAL A 89 -5.38 -1.37 -7.70
C VAL A 89 -6.46 -0.75 -6.81
N ILE A 90 -6.80 0.52 -7.05
CA ILE A 90 -7.82 1.22 -6.27
C ILE A 90 -9.19 0.56 -6.48
N SER A 91 -9.55 0.18 -7.71
CA SER A 91 -10.81 -0.52 -7.99
C SER A 91 -10.92 -1.85 -7.24
N ARG A 92 -9.84 -2.66 -7.22
CA ARG A 92 -9.79 -3.91 -6.45
C ARG A 92 -9.92 -3.66 -4.96
N ALA A 93 -9.19 -2.67 -4.43
CA ALA A 93 -9.26 -2.32 -3.01
C ALA A 93 -10.67 -1.87 -2.58
N LEU A 94 -11.32 -1.00 -3.38
CA LEU A 94 -12.69 -0.56 -3.14
C LEU A 94 -13.71 -1.69 -3.25
N SER A 95 -13.44 -2.70 -4.08
CA SER A 95 -14.29 -3.89 -4.18
C SER A 95 -14.26 -4.69 -2.87
N VAL A 96 -13.09 -4.87 -2.26
CA VAL A 96 -12.94 -5.49 -0.93
C VAL A 96 -13.68 -4.68 0.14
N CYS A 97 -13.63 -3.35 0.10
CA CYS A 97 -14.42 -2.50 1.01
C CYS A 97 -15.93 -2.71 0.83
N LYS A 98 -16.40 -2.76 -0.42
CA LYS A 98 -17.82 -2.95 -0.75
C LYS A 98 -18.35 -4.30 -0.28
N GLU A 99 -17.57 -5.37 -0.45
CA GLU A 99 -17.93 -6.72 0.03
C GLU A 99 -18.14 -6.78 1.55
N ARG A 100 -17.54 -5.86 2.29
CA ARG A 100 -17.64 -5.76 3.75
C ARG A 100 -18.56 -4.62 4.23
N GLU A 101 -19.25 -3.94 3.31
CA GLU A 101 -20.10 -2.78 3.61
C GLU A 101 -19.36 -1.64 4.35
N MET A 102 -18.06 -1.51 4.10
CA MET A 102 -17.18 -0.51 4.72
C MET A 102 -16.79 0.60 3.74
N THR A 103 -16.49 1.79 4.26
CA THR A 103 -15.95 2.91 3.46
C THR A 103 -14.53 3.23 3.86
N ALA A 104 -13.75 3.77 2.92
CA ALA A 104 -12.37 4.17 3.13
C ALA A 104 -12.04 5.42 2.30
N GLU A 105 -11.22 6.31 2.86
CA GLU A 105 -10.57 7.37 2.08
C GLU A 105 -9.51 6.74 1.19
N THR A 106 -9.40 7.17 -0.07
CA THR A 106 -8.32 6.75 -0.96
C THR A 106 -7.28 7.86 -1.10
N LEU A 107 -6.01 7.49 -1.00
CA LEU A 107 -4.86 8.36 -1.18
C LEU A 107 -3.92 7.70 -2.20
N VAL A 108 -3.59 8.43 -3.27
CA VAL A 108 -2.58 8.03 -4.24
C VAL A 108 -1.41 9.01 -4.14
N MET A 109 -0.19 8.49 -4.03
CA MET A 109 1.04 9.30 -3.99
C MET A 109 2.03 8.80 -5.03
N ASP A 110 2.82 9.71 -5.61
CA ASP A 110 3.91 9.36 -6.52
C ASP A 110 5.23 9.30 -5.77
N GLY A 111 5.98 8.20 -5.90
CA GLY A 111 7.32 8.10 -5.34
C GLY A 111 7.79 6.68 -5.03
N GLU A 112 8.85 6.58 -4.24
CA GLU A 112 9.34 5.29 -3.77
C GLU A 112 8.44 4.78 -2.61
N PRO A 113 7.84 3.57 -2.69
CA PRO A 113 6.74 3.15 -1.82
C PRO A 113 7.10 3.18 -0.34
N LYS A 114 8.29 2.69 0.01
CA LYS A 114 8.74 2.65 1.41
C LYS A 114 8.83 4.05 2.05
N ASP A 115 9.19 5.07 1.26
CA ASP A 115 9.32 6.45 1.72
C ASP A 115 7.96 7.15 1.75
N MET A 116 7.17 6.99 0.69
CA MET A 116 5.84 7.60 0.59
C MET A 116 4.88 7.07 1.65
N ILE A 117 4.97 5.79 2.04
CA ILE A 117 4.19 5.25 3.17
C ILE A 117 4.56 5.96 4.47
N CYS A 118 5.84 6.11 4.78
CA CYS A 118 6.28 6.80 5.99
C CYS A 118 5.92 8.30 5.99
N GLN A 119 5.91 8.92 4.82
CA GLN A 119 5.48 10.31 4.66
C GLN A 119 3.97 10.45 4.84
N ALA A 120 3.18 9.56 4.23
CA ALA A 120 1.73 9.56 4.32
C ALA A 120 1.25 9.37 5.77
N VAL A 121 1.92 8.49 6.52
CA VAL A 121 1.68 8.27 7.96
C VAL A 121 1.73 9.59 8.73
N GLN A 122 2.74 10.42 8.47
CA GLN A 122 2.91 11.70 9.14
C GLN A 122 1.90 12.73 8.61
N LEU A 123 1.75 12.82 7.29
CA LEU A 123 0.86 13.79 6.63
C LEU A 123 -0.60 13.63 7.06
N LYS A 124 -1.06 12.38 7.21
CA LYS A 124 -2.45 12.05 7.56
C LYS A 124 -2.66 11.86 9.07
N GLY A 125 -1.62 11.94 9.90
CA GLY A 125 -1.73 11.68 11.34
C GLY A 125 -2.25 10.28 11.61
N VAL A 126 -1.62 9.28 11.02
CA VAL A 126 -2.02 7.86 11.12
C VAL A 126 -1.59 7.28 12.46
N ASP A 127 -2.51 6.60 13.14
CA ASP A 127 -2.26 5.93 14.43
C ASP A 127 -1.78 4.49 14.27
N LEU A 128 -2.05 3.86 13.13
CA LEU A 128 -1.61 2.51 12.77
C LEU A 128 -1.47 2.38 11.26
N VAL A 129 -0.29 1.95 10.79
CA VAL A 129 -0.11 1.57 9.38
C VAL A 129 -0.12 0.05 9.22
N VAL A 130 -0.90 -0.44 8.28
CA VAL A 130 -1.05 -1.84 7.92
C VAL A 130 -0.41 -2.06 6.55
N VAL A 131 0.45 -3.06 6.47
CA VAL A 131 1.11 -3.48 5.22
C VAL A 131 1.03 -4.99 5.07
N GLY A 132 1.02 -5.46 3.81
CA GLY A 132 1.20 -6.88 3.54
C GLY A 132 2.61 -7.34 3.93
N SER A 133 2.77 -8.60 4.32
CA SER A 133 4.09 -9.20 4.62
C SER A 133 4.99 -9.33 3.39
N ARG A 134 4.40 -9.27 2.19
CA ARG A 134 5.05 -9.35 0.88
C ARG A 134 4.29 -8.45 -0.11
N GLY A 135 4.96 -8.10 -1.20
CA GLY A 135 4.37 -7.46 -2.37
C GLY A 135 4.67 -8.26 -3.63
N LEU A 136 4.98 -7.58 -4.74
CA LEU A 136 5.22 -8.17 -6.07
C LEU A 136 6.50 -9.03 -6.22
N GLY A 137 7.32 -9.16 -5.17
CA GLY A 137 8.60 -9.89 -5.22
C GLY A 137 8.47 -11.42 -5.13
N LYS A 138 9.34 -12.15 -5.83
CA LYS A 138 9.33 -13.63 -5.95
C LYS A 138 10.05 -14.40 -4.82
N ILE A 139 10.39 -13.75 -3.70
CA ILE A 139 11.18 -14.40 -2.64
C ILE A 139 10.33 -15.52 -2.00
N LYS A 140 10.91 -16.69 -1.73
CA LYS A 140 10.13 -17.93 -1.48
C LYS A 140 10.02 -18.45 -0.05
N ARG A 141 10.57 -17.83 1.01
CA ARG A 141 10.30 -18.22 2.43
C ARG A 141 10.91 -17.22 3.43
N ALA A 142 10.31 -17.12 4.61
CA ALA A 142 10.76 -16.49 5.87
C ALA A 142 11.10 -14.99 5.94
N PHE A 143 11.28 -14.27 4.83
CA PHE A 143 11.62 -12.83 4.88
C PHE A 143 10.42 -11.91 4.65
N LEU A 144 10.39 -10.77 5.33
CA LEU A 144 9.51 -9.65 5.00
C LEU A 144 9.86 -9.08 3.61
N GLY A 145 8.87 -8.50 2.92
CA GLY A 145 9.12 -7.68 1.74
C GLY A 145 9.94 -6.44 2.09
N SER A 146 10.72 -5.92 1.14
CA SER A 146 11.58 -4.75 1.34
C SER A 146 10.83 -3.51 1.83
N VAL A 147 9.62 -3.27 1.31
CA VAL A 147 8.76 -2.16 1.73
C VAL A 147 8.29 -2.35 3.17
N SER A 148 7.74 -3.52 3.50
CA SER A 148 7.21 -3.83 4.83
C SER A 148 8.30 -3.79 5.90
N ASP A 149 9.48 -4.33 5.58
CA ASP A 149 10.66 -4.26 6.44
C ASP A 149 11.10 -2.82 6.71
N TYR A 150 11.20 -2.01 5.65
CA TYR A 150 11.55 -0.60 5.81
C TYR A 150 10.53 0.18 6.64
N VAL A 151 9.24 0.01 6.34
CA VAL A 151 8.15 0.69 7.07
C VAL A 151 8.17 0.32 8.56
N ALA A 152 8.40 -0.96 8.89
CA ALA A 152 8.52 -1.42 10.28
C ALA A 152 9.63 -0.71 11.07
N HIS A 153 10.73 -0.33 10.41
CA HIS A 153 11.85 0.34 11.04
C HIS A 153 11.72 1.88 11.06
N HIS A 154 10.95 2.48 10.14
CA HIS A 154 10.99 3.94 9.89
C HIS A 154 9.67 4.67 10.15
N ALA A 155 8.53 3.97 10.14
CA ALA A 155 7.24 4.60 10.38
C ALA A 155 7.19 5.24 11.77
N LYS A 156 6.55 6.41 11.87
CA LYS A 156 6.36 7.14 13.14
C LYS A 156 5.10 6.74 13.90
N CYS A 157 4.48 5.63 13.50
CA CYS A 157 3.33 5.03 14.17
C CYS A 157 3.54 3.51 14.28
N PRO A 158 2.77 2.82 15.15
CA PRO A 158 2.68 1.37 15.14
C PRO A 158 2.49 0.80 13.73
N VAL A 159 3.17 -0.31 13.45
CA VAL A 159 3.11 -1.02 12.17
C VAL A 159 2.54 -2.41 12.39
N LEU A 160 1.50 -2.76 11.64
CA LEU A 160 0.96 -4.10 11.57
C LEU A 160 1.31 -4.72 10.21
N ILE A 161 2.00 -5.85 10.26
CA ILE A 161 2.34 -6.61 9.07
C ILE A 161 1.42 -7.84 9.00
N VAL A 162 0.59 -7.89 7.95
CA VAL A 162 -0.36 -8.99 7.77
C VAL A 162 0.20 -10.01 6.78
N LYS A 163 0.26 -11.26 7.23
CA LYS A 163 0.66 -12.39 6.40
C LYS A 163 -0.57 -13.21 6.03
N PRO A 164 -0.81 -13.49 4.73
CA PRO A 164 -1.88 -14.40 4.34
C PRO A 164 -1.62 -15.81 4.90
N PRO A 165 -2.68 -16.57 5.23
CA PRO A 165 -2.54 -17.97 5.63
C PRO A 165 -1.79 -18.75 4.54
N LYS A 166 -1.04 -19.78 4.94
CA LYS A 166 -0.47 -20.69 3.94
C LYS A 166 -1.64 -21.40 3.27
N GLU A 167 -1.67 -21.45 1.94
CA GLU A 167 -2.45 -22.47 1.26
C GLU A 167 -1.99 -23.82 1.82
N GLU A 168 -2.91 -24.62 2.36
CA GLU A 168 -2.59 -25.98 2.73
C GLU A 168 -2.23 -26.71 1.44
N GLU A 169 -0.93 -26.98 1.23
CA GLU A 169 -0.52 -28.03 0.31
C GLU A 169 -1.27 -29.28 0.77
N HIS A 170 -2.27 -29.70 0.00
CA HIS A 170 -2.90 -31.01 0.14
C HIS A 170 -1.78 -32.04 0.25
N ARG A 171 -1.54 -32.51 1.47
CA ARG A 171 -0.67 -33.65 1.75
C ARG A 171 -1.48 -34.88 1.34
N GLU A 172 -1.36 -35.27 0.08
CA GLU A 172 -1.62 -36.64 -0.36
C GLU A 172 -0.41 -37.53 -0.06
#